data_AF-A0ABD1D992-F1
#
_entry.id   AF-A0ABD1D992-F1
#
_cell.length_a   1.000
_cell.length_b   1.000
_cell.length_c   1.000
_cell.angle_alpha   90.00
_cell.angle_beta   90.00
_cell.angle_gamma   90.00
#
_symmetry.space_group_name_H-M   'P 1'
#
loop_
_entity.id
_entity.type
_entity.pdbx_description
1 polymer ?
#
loop_
_entity_poly.entity_id
_entity_poly.type
_entity_poly.pdbx_seq_one_letter_code
_entity_poly.pdbx_strand_id
1 'polypeptide(L)'
;MESAYDHHYQQFLTEKESMDQMHPRRPYQKFLLFATEQVLQSSIAKMDNFSADKASTGFEAINRYANNLLRQPCPREYKVLKTHSGFYQHQIVANLADAEAMFEAMGYRMLPDQTKMVLDGLIFPHRIRDVARDAILAKAECQMMKMVFDRLTDMKLTVNWTDIYSYRELNRLSVEQTVQNMAMLIQEKQHNDMQAYHFEFN
;
A
#
# COMPACT_ATOMS: atom_id res chain seq x y z
N MET A 1 -0.47 -22.84 -47.21
CA MET A 1 -1.40 -22.29 -46.19
C MET A 1 -0.89 -22.48 -44.76
N GLU A 2 0.32 -23.04 -44.57
CA GLU A 2 0.84 -23.44 -43.25
C GLU A 2 1.78 -22.39 -42.61
N SER A 3 2.40 -21.52 -43.42
CA SER A 3 3.37 -20.51 -42.95
C SER A 3 2.75 -19.30 -42.25
N ALA A 4 1.49 -18.96 -42.54
CA ALA A 4 0.81 -17.82 -41.91
C ALA A 4 0.38 -18.13 -40.46
N TYR A 5 0.07 -19.39 -40.17
CA TYR A 5 -0.31 -19.84 -38.83
C TYR A 5 0.90 -19.80 -37.88
N ASP A 6 2.06 -20.23 -38.39
CA ASP A 6 3.31 -20.24 -37.63
C ASP A 6 3.79 -18.81 -37.36
N HIS A 7 3.65 -17.88 -38.32
CA HIS A 7 4.03 -16.49 -38.11
C HIS A 7 3.14 -15.79 -37.07
N HIS A 8 1.83 -16.02 -37.08
CA HIS A 8 0.92 -15.50 -36.04
C HIS A 8 1.18 -16.11 -34.66
N TYR A 9 1.55 -17.39 -34.61
CA TYR A 9 1.89 -18.06 -33.35
C TYR A 9 3.18 -17.51 -32.74
N GLN A 10 4.22 -17.33 -33.56
CA GLN A 10 5.48 -16.74 -33.11
C GLN A 10 5.31 -15.27 -32.70
N GLN A 11 4.48 -14.50 -33.42
CA GLN A 11 4.20 -13.10 -33.06
C GLN A 11 3.44 -12.99 -31.72
N PHE A 12 2.47 -13.90 -31.47
CA PHE A 12 1.77 -13.98 -30.19
C PHE A 12 2.69 -14.40 -29.03
N LEU A 13 3.63 -15.33 -29.27
CA LEU A 13 4.63 -15.73 -28.27
C LEU A 13 5.58 -14.58 -27.94
N THR A 14 6.01 -13.81 -28.95
CA THR A 14 6.90 -12.67 -28.76
C THR A 14 6.20 -11.53 -28.00
N GLU A 15 4.93 -11.26 -28.29
CA GLU A 15 4.11 -10.28 -27.53
C GLU A 15 3.85 -10.75 -26.09
N LYS A 16 3.63 -12.05 -25.88
CA LYS A 16 3.47 -12.64 -24.54
C LYS A 16 4.75 -12.58 -23.72
N GLU A 17 5.91 -12.89 -24.31
CA GLU A 17 7.22 -12.76 -23.68
C GLU A 17 7.55 -11.29 -23.36
N SER A 18 7.15 -10.36 -24.22
CA SER A 18 7.26 -8.91 -23.98
C SER A 18 6.34 -8.44 -22.84
N MET A 19 5.16 -9.05 -22.69
CA MET A 19 4.24 -8.80 -21.57
C MET A 19 4.75 -9.41 -20.25
N ASP A 20 5.38 -10.59 -20.30
CA ASP A 20 5.94 -11.28 -19.12
C ASP A 20 7.27 -10.64 -18.64
N GLN A 21 7.99 -9.91 -19.51
CA GLN A 21 9.18 -9.12 -19.14
C GLN A 21 8.84 -7.78 -18.46
N MET A 22 7.56 -7.37 -18.41
CA MET A 22 7.12 -6.15 -17.72
C MET A 22 6.81 -6.42 -16.23
N HIS A 23 7.81 -6.88 -15.47
CA HIS A 23 7.72 -7.33 -14.07
C HIS A 23 6.71 -8.49 -13.88
N PRO A 24 6.98 -9.49 -13.03
CA PRO A 24 5.96 -10.47 -12.66
C PRO A 24 4.81 -9.70 -12.00
N ARG A 25 3.74 -9.42 -12.77
CA ARG A 25 2.50 -8.88 -12.22
C ARG A 25 2.04 -9.91 -11.22
N ARG A 26 2.19 -9.58 -9.93
CA ARG A 26 1.69 -10.42 -8.84
C ARG A 26 0.26 -10.81 -9.24
N PRO A 27 -0.12 -12.10 -9.17
CA PRO A 27 -1.36 -12.59 -9.78
C PRO A 27 -2.66 -11.92 -9.28
N TYR A 28 -2.55 -11.01 -8.31
CA TYR A 28 -3.62 -10.14 -7.86
C TYR A 28 -3.04 -8.88 -7.19
N GLN A 29 -3.37 -7.70 -7.73
CA GLN A 29 -3.12 -6.44 -7.03
C GLN A 29 -4.27 -6.18 -6.05
N LYS A 30 -3.96 -5.92 -4.78
CA LYS A 30 -4.96 -5.54 -3.75
C LYS A 30 -5.55 -4.16 -4.03
N PHE A 31 -4.72 -3.27 -4.57
CA PHE A 31 -5.07 -1.89 -4.90
C PHE A 31 -5.18 -1.73 -6.41
N LEU A 32 -6.05 -0.82 -6.85
CA LEU A 32 -6.16 -0.47 -8.27
C LEU A 32 -4.96 0.40 -8.72
N LEU A 33 -4.47 1.24 -7.81
CA LEU A 33 -3.41 2.20 -8.04
C LEU A 33 -2.12 1.73 -7.38
N PHE A 34 -1.05 1.69 -8.17
CA PHE A 34 0.29 1.45 -7.67
C PHE A 34 0.71 2.48 -6.60
N ALA A 35 0.24 3.73 -6.72
CA ALA A 35 0.50 4.79 -5.74
C ALA A 35 0.07 4.41 -4.32
N THR A 36 -1.05 3.69 -4.18
CA THR A 36 -1.55 3.27 -2.86
C THR A 36 -0.63 2.22 -2.22
N GLU A 37 -0.19 1.24 -3.02
CA GLU A 37 0.78 0.22 -2.58
C GLU A 37 2.11 0.87 -2.19
N GLN A 38 2.60 1.79 -3.02
CA GLN A 38 3.83 2.52 -2.79
C GLN A 38 3.78 3.33 -1.49
N VAL A 39 2.69 4.07 -1.23
CA VAL A 39 2.53 4.85 0.00
C VAL A 39 2.52 3.95 1.23
N LEU A 40 1.81 2.81 1.18
CA LEU A 40 1.77 1.87 2.29
C LEU A 40 3.15 1.24 2.57
N GLN A 41 3.82 0.73 1.54
CA GLN A 41 5.16 0.15 1.66
C GLN A 41 6.18 1.19 2.15
N SER A 42 6.13 2.41 1.60
CA SER A 42 7.05 3.49 2.01
C SER A 42 6.79 3.94 3.44
N SER A 43 5.53 3.96 3.87
CA SER A 43 5.18 4.28 5.26
C SER A 43 5.73 3.24 6.23
N ILE A 44 5.64 1.94 5.89
CA ILE A 44 6.20 0.86 6.70
C ILE A 44 7.73 0.94 6.75
N ALA A 45 8.38 1.27 5.62
CA ALA A 45 9.83 1.25 5.50
C ALA A 45 10.54 2.50 6.05
N LYS A 46 9.93 3.69 5.89
CA LYS A 46 10.57 4.99 6.18
C LYS A 46 10.16 5.63 7.50
N MET A 47 9.03 5.23 8.09
CA MET A 47 8.55 5.85 9.33
C MET A 47 9.08 5.11 10.56
N ASP A 48 9.90 5.78 11.37
CA ASP A 48 10.50 5.22 12.59
C ASP A 48 9.47 4.71 13.62
N ASN A 49 8.29 5.35 13.67
CA ASN A 49 7.22 5.03 14.60
C ASN A 49 5.93 4.59 13.88
N PHE A 50 6.10 3.87 12.77
CA PHE A 50 5.00 3.33 11.99
C PHE A 50 4.03 2.55 12.90
N SER A 51 2.74 2.81 12.70
CA SER A 51 1.65 2.06 13.28
C SER A 51 0.56 1.96 12.24
N ALA A 52 0.00 0.76 12.07
CA ALA A 52 -1.11 0.56 11.17
C ALA A 52 -2.33 1.43 11.52
N ASP A 53 -2.48 1.82 12.80
CA ASP A 53 -3.55 2.74 13.23
C ASP A 53 -3.36 4.17 12.71
N LYS A 54 -2.11 4.66 12.75
CA LYS A 54 -1.74 5.97 12.19
C LYS A 54 -1.93 5.96 10.68
N ALA A 55 -1.42 4.93 9.99
CA ALA A 55 -1.58 4.79 8.55
C ALA A 55 -3.06 4.73 8.14
N SER A 56 -3.88 3.97 8.87
CA SER A 56 -5.35 3.93 8.72
C SER A 56 -5.98 5.32 8.82
N THR A 57 -5.56 6.14 9.80
CA THR A 57 -6.01 7.53 9.95
C THR A 57 -5.59 8.40 8.76
N GLY A 58 -4.37 8.23 8.25
CA GLY A 58 -3.88 8.93 7.07
C GLY A 58 -4.69 8.60 5.81
N PHE A 59 -4.94 7.31 5.54
CA PHE A 59 -5.76 6.89 4.40
C PHE A 59 -7.21 7.36 4.52
N GLU A 60 -7.79 7.37 5.72
CA GLU A 60 -9.12 7.95 5.95
C GLU A 60 -9.15 9.45 5.62
N ALA A 61 -8.09 10.20 5.99
CA ALA A 61 -7.99 11.61 5.66
C ALA A 61 -7.90 11.85 4.15
N ILE A 62 -7.15 11.02 3.41
CA ILE A 62 -7.08 11.04 1.94
C ILE A 62 -8.45 10.72 1.33
N ASN A 63 -9.13 9.68 1.82
CA ASN A 63 -10.47 9.32 1.35
C ASN A 63 -11.47 10.46 1.55
N ARG A 64 -11.47 11.08 2.73
CA ARG A 64 -12.33 12.22 3.04
C ARG A 64 -12.03 13.39 2.10
N TYR A 65 -10.76 13.67 1.84
CA TYR A 65 -10.35 14.71 0.89
C TYR A 65 -10.86 14.42 -0.53
N ALA A 66 -10.66 13.20 -1.03
CA ALA A 66 -11.13 12.76 -2.34
C ALA A 66 -12.67 12.86 -2.47
N ASN A 67 -13.41 12.42 -1.45
CA ASN A 67 -14.87 12.52 -1.42
C ASN A 67 -15.36 13.97 -1.40
N ASN A 68 -14.67 14.87 -0.71
CA ASN A 68 -15.00 16.30 -0.73
C ASN A 68 -14.82 16.88 -2.13
N LEU A 69 -13.72 16.51 -2.82
CA LEU A 69 -13.45 16.92 -4.19
C LEU A 69 -14.51 16.38 -5.18
N LEU A 70 -15.04 15.17 -4.97
CA LEU A 70 -16.13 14.61 -5.79
C LEU A 70 -17.47 15.33 -5.55
N ARG A 71 -17.79 15.67 -4.30
CA ARG A 71 -19.06 16.34 -3.94
C ARG A 71 -19.10 17.80 -4.39
N GLN A 72 -17.96 18.47 -4.38
CA GLN A 72 -17.83 19.87 -4.80
C GLN A 72 -16.67 20.00 -5.79
N PRO A 73 -16.92 19.80 -7.10
CA PRO A 73 -15.86 19.62 -8.08
C PRO A 73 -14.90 20.81 -8.28
N CYS A 74 -15.18 22.03 -7.76
CA CYS A 74 -14.21 23.13 -7.83
C CYS A 74 -14.51 24.39 -6.97
N PRO A 75 -14.29 24.38 -5.64
CA PRO A 75 -13.95 25.61 -4.93
C PRO A 75 -12.49 25.99 -5.21
N ARG A 76 -12.15 27.28 -5.30
CA ARG A 76 -10.78 27.76 -5.63
C ARG A 76 -9.71 27.20 -4.69
N GLU A 77 -10.08 26.83 -3.47
CA GLU A 77 -9.19 26.30 -2.42
C GLU A 77 -8.75 24.85 -2.66
N TYR A 78 -9.53 24.01 -3.34
CA TYR A 78 -9.13 22.64 -3.64
C TYR A 78 -8.23 22.54 -4.89
N LYS A 79 -8.14 23.61 -5.69
CA LYS A 79 -7.16 23.68 -6.78
C LYS A 79 -5.71 23.76 -6.28
N VAL A 80 -5.51 24.19 -5.03
CA VAL A 80 -4.18 24.40 -4.44
C VAL A 80 -4.12 23.76 -3.07
N LEU A 81 -3.48 22.60 -2.98
CA LEU A 81 -3.18 21.92 -1.73
C LEU A 81 -1.87 22.47 -1.16
N LYS A 82 -1.94 23.17 -0.03
CA LYS A 82 -0.73 23.66 0.67
C LYS A 82 -0.13 22.53 1.51
N THR A 83 1.11 22.14 1.25
CA THR A 83 1.80 21.07 1.99
C THR A 83 2.08 21.49 3.43
N HIS A 84 2.24 22.78 3.71
CA HIS A 84 2.37 23.31 5.07
C HIS A 84 1.02 23.55 5.79
N SER A 85 -0.12 23.16 5.21
CA SER A 85 -1.39 23.31 5.91
C SER A 85 -1.44 22.39 7.14
N GLY A 86 -2.07 22.87 8.23
CA GLY A 86 -2.22 22.07 9.45
C GLY A 86 -2.92 20.73 9.19
N PHE A 87 -3.89 20.70 8.28
CA PHE A 87 -4.49 19.45 7.82
C PHE A 87 -3.46 18.51 7.20
N TYR A 88 -2.70 18.97 6.20
CA TYR A 88 -1.74 18.12 5.51
C TYR A 88 -0.63 17.63 6.45
N GLN A 89 -0.07 18.51 7.27
CA GLN A 89 0.99 18.16 8.21
C GLN A 89 0.52 17.17 9.28
N HIS A 90 -0.61 17.44 9.94
CA HIS A 90 -1.05 16.63 11.08
C HIS A 90 -1.84 15.37 10.70
N GLN A 91 -2.49 15.36 9.54
CA GLN A 91 -3.33 14.23 9.12
C GLN A 91 -2.66 13.35 8.07
N ILE A 92 -1.78 13.91 7.23
CA ILE A 92 -1.14 13.18 6.14
C ILE A 92 0.31 12.87 6.51
N VAL A 93 1.17 13.89 6.60
CA VAL A 93 2.63 13.71 6.81
C VAL A 93 2.94 13.00 8.12
N ALA A 94 2.19 13.28 9.19
CA ALA A 94 2.37 12.62 10.48
C ALA A 94 2.01 11.12 10.47
N ASN A 95 1.25 10.66 9.47
CA ASN A 95 0.63 9.33 9.44
C ASN A 95 1.09 8.46 8.27
N LEU A 96 1.55 9.07 7.17
CA LEU A 96 1.93 8.41 5.93
C LEU A 96 3.20 9.03 5.37
N ALA A 97 4.07 8.19 4.83
CA ALA A 97 5.21 8.62 4.02
C ALA A 97 4.86 8.64 2.54
N ASP A 98 5.41 9.61 1.81
CA ASP A 98 5.25 9.79 0.35
C ASP A 98 3.79 9.88 -0.14
N ALA A 99 2.89 10.37 0.72
CA ALA A 99 1.46 10.47 0.44
C ALA A 99 1.13 11.34 -0.79
N GLU A 100 2.07 12.19 -1.21
CA GLU A 100 2.07 12.95 -2.46
C GLU A 100 1.68 12.09 -3.66
N ALA A 101 2.15 10.83 -3.74
CA ALA A 101 1.88 9.93 -4.86
C ALA A 101 0.37 9.68 -5.06
N MET A 102 -0.41 9.61 -3.98
CA MET A 102 -1.87 9.46 -4.07
C MET A 102 -2.56 10.76 -4.52
N PHE A 103 -2.04 11.92 -4.13
CA PHE A 103 -2.54 13.21 -4.64
C PHE A 103 -2.18 13.38 -6.12
N GLU A 104 -0.99 12.96 -6.55
CA GLU A 104 -0.61 12.94 -7.96
C GLU A 104 -1.53 12.05 -8.80
N ALA A 105 -1.92 10.89 -8.27
CA ALA A 105 -2.90 10.01 -8.91
C ALA A 105 -4.29 10.66 -9.07
N MET A 106 -4.67 11.60 -8.18
CA MET A 106 -5.90 12.41 -8.36
C MET A 106 -5.76 13.50 -9.43
N GLY A 107 -4.53 13.82 -9.87
CA GLY A 107 -4.23 14.86 -10.85
C GLY A 107 -3.57 16.12 -10.26
N TYR A 108 -3.12 16.09 -9.01
CA TYR A 108 -2.29 17.16 -8.48
C TYR A 108 -0.86 17.06 -9.03
N ARG A 109 -0.18 18.20 -9.15
CA ARG A 109 1.25 18.26 -9.48
C ARG A 109 1.97 19.05 -8.41
N MET A 110 3.06 18.49 -7.89
CA MET A 110 3.95 19.21 -6.98
C MET A 110 4.63 20.37 -7.72
N LEU A 111 4.61 21.57 -7.13
CA LEU A 111 5.36 22.70 -7.66
C LEU A 111 6.86 22.55 -7.36
N PRO A 112 7.75 23.20 -8.14
CA PRO A 112 9.20 23.13 -7.92
C PRO A 112 9.64 23.61 -6.53
N ASP A 113 8.83 24.45 -5.87
CA ASP A 113 9.07 24.96 -4.53
C ASP A 113 8.69 23.98 -3.41
N GLN A 114 8.08 22.83 -3.74
CA GLN A 114 7.60 21.79 -2.80
C GLN A 114 6.64 22.29 -1.70
N THR A 115 6.14 23.52 -1.81
CA THR A 115 5.28 24.12 -0.77
C THR A 115 3.79 23.89 -1.04
N LYS A 116 3.45 23.58 -2.29
CA LYS A 116 2.07 23.44 -2.76
C LYS A 116 1.97 22.43 -3.89
N MET A 117 0.88 21.70 -3.91
CA MET A 117 0.46 20.91 -5.06
C MET A 117 -0.73 21.61 -5.73
N VAL A 118 -0.67 21.73 -7.05
CA VAL A 118 -1.70 22.40 -7.84
C VAL A 118 -2.37 21.39 -8.75
N LEU A 119 -3.69 21.43 -8.80
CA LEU A 119 -4.45 20.65 -9.75
C LEU A 119 -4.46 21.39 -11.10
N ASP A 120 -3.62 20.94 -12.01
CA ASP A 120 -3.41 21.52 -13.33
C ASP A 120 -4.07 20.66 -14.41
N GLY A 121 -5.13 21.18 -15.03
CA GLY A 121 -5.87 20.52 -16.10
C GLY A 121 -7.29 20.06 -15.74
N LEU A 122 -7.83 19.16 -16.56
CA LEU A 122 -9.17 18.60 -16.38
C LEU A 122 -9.21 17.65 -15.18
N ILE A 123 -10.10 17.93 -14.22
CA ILE A 123 -10.41 16.97 -13.16
C ILE A 123 -11.13 15.79 -13.79
N PHE A 124 -10.58 14.60 -13.60
CA PHE A 124 -11.19 13.36 -14.00
C PHE A 124 -11.85 12.68 -12.77
N PRO A 125 -13.20 12.71 -12.65
CA PRO A 125 -13.88 12.17 -11.48
C PRO A 125 -13.61 10.68 -11.24
N HIS A 126 -13.35 9.92 -12.30
CA HIS A 126 -13.00 8.49 -12.18
C HIS A 126 -11.70 8.29 -11.40
N ARG A 127 -10.66 9.09 -11.64
CA ARG A 127 -9.37 8.98 -10.94
C ARG A 127 -9.53 9.27 -9.45
N ILE A 128 -10.29 10.31 -9.11
CA ILE A 128 -10.55 10.65 -7.70
C ILE A 128 -11.33 9.53 -7.00
N ARG A 129 -12.32 8.95 -7.68
CA ARG A 129 -13.07 7.80 -7.16
C ARG A 129 -12.18 6.58 -6.96
N ASP A 130 -11.25 6.32 -7.87
CA ASP A 130 -10.30 5.20 -7.77
C ASP A 130 -9.39 5.39 -6.56
N VAL A 131 -8.85 6.59 -6.33
CA VAL A 131 -8.07 6.91 -5.13
C VAL A 131 -8.91 6.81 -3.86
N ALA A 132 -10.16 7.29 -3.87
CA ALA A 132 -11.04 7.17 -2.72
C ALA A 132 -11.32 5.70 -2.35
N ARG A 133 -11.59 4.85 -3.35
CA ARG A 133 -11.80 3.41 -3.17
C ARG A 133 -10.55 2.75 -2.59
N ASP A 134 -9.40 3.00 -3.20
CA ASP A 134 -8.14 2.42 -2.77
C ASP A 134 -7.74 2.86 -1.36
N ALA A 135 -7.99 4.12 -1.00
CA ALA A 135 -7.75 4.61 0.36
C ALA A 135 -8.61 3.87 1.41
N ILE A 136 -9.87 3.54 1.09
CA ILE A 136 -10.71 2.70 1.98
C ILE A 136 -10.15 1.29 2.09
N LEU A 137 -9.70 0.70 0.97
CA LEU A 137 -9.09 -0.63 0.98
C LEU A 137 -7.80 -0.64 1.81
N ALA A 138 -6.96 0.39 1.67
CA ALA A 138 -5.71 0.52 2.41
C ALA A 138 -5.97 0.69 3.91
N LYS A 139 -6.98 1.48 4.27
CA LYS A 139 -7.46 1.59 5.66
C LYS A 139 -7.91 0.23 6.22
N ALA A 140 -8.73 -0.51 5.49
CA ALA A 140 -9.20 -1.82 5.92
C ALA A 140 -8.05 -2.82 6.09
N GLU A 141 -7.05 -2.78 5.18
CA GLU A 141 -5.85 -3.59 5.30
C GLU A 141 -5.03 -3.22 6.53
N CYS A 142 -4.85 -1.94 6.81
CA CYS A 142 -4.18 -1.46 8.03
C CYS A 142 -4.92 -1.92 9.30
N GLN A 143 -6.26 -1.89 9.31
CA GLN A 143 -7.05 -2.39 10.44
C GLN A 143 -6.86 -3.88 10.65
N MET A 144 -6.84 -4.67 9.57
CA MET A 144 -6.55 -6.11 9.66
C MET A 144 -5.13 -6.37 10.17
N MET A 145 -4.13 -5.63 9.69
CA MET A 145 -2.75 -5.72 10.19
C MET A 145 -2.68 -5.42 11.69
N LYS A 146 -3.39 -4.39 12.15
CA LYS A 146 -3.46 -4.04 13.58
C LYS A 146 -4.06 -5.19 14.40
N MET A 147 -5.18 -5.77 13.97
CA MET A 147 -5.78 -6.91 14.67
C MET A 147 -4.84 -8.11 14.75
N VAL A 148 -4.06 -8.37 13.70
CA VAL A 148 -3.04 -9.44 13.70
C VAL A 148 -1.93 -9.11 14.70
N PHE A 149 -1.41 -7.88 14.67
CA PHE A 149 -0.35 -7.42 15.57
C PHE A 149 -0.77 -7.50 17.04
N ASP A 150 -1.95 -7.01 17.38
CA ASP A 150 -2.48 -7.01 18.74
C ASP A 150 -2.60 -8.45 19.26
N ARG A 151 -3.19 -9.36 18.46
CA ARG A 151 -3.33 -10.78 18.84
C ARG A 151 -1.99 -11.50 18.99
N LEU A 152 -1.01 -11.24 18.12
CA LEU A 152 0.32 -11.83 18.24
C LEU A 152 1.07 -11.28 19.48
N THR A 153 0.86 -10.00 19.80
CA THR A 153 1.41 -9.37 20.99
C THR A 153 0.77 -9.93 22.27
N ASP A 154 -0.53 -10.19 22.27
CA ASP A 154 -1.24 -10.85 23.38
C ASP A 154 -0.69 -12.27 23.65
N MET A 155 -0.22 -12.95 22.60
CA MET A 155 0.49 -14.23 22.68
C MET A 155 1.97 -14.10 23.09
N LYS A 156 2.43 -12.89 23.42
CA LYS A 156 3.81 -12.54 23.77
C LYS A 156 4.84 -12.84 22.68
N LEU A 157 4.41 -12.85 21.42
CA LEU A 157 5.29 -13.02 20.28
C LEU A 157 5.83 -11.66 19.82
N THR A 158 7.13 -11.59 19.55
CA THR A 158 7.77 -10.40 18.98
C THR A 158 7.52 -10.37 17.49
N VAL A 159 6.84 -9.33 17.01
CA VAL A 159 6.45 -9.19 15.60
C VAL A 159 6.71 -7.79 15.09
N ASN A 160 7.12 -7.69 13.83
CA ASN A 160 7.32 -6.42 13.13
C ASN A 160 6.23 -6.18 12.10
N TRP A 161 5.90 -4.91 11.85
CA TRP A 161 4.90 -4.54 10.85
C TRP A 161 5.25 -5.00 9.44
N THR A 162 6.53 -4.98 9.08
CA THR A 162 7.05 -5.47 7.79
C THR A 162 6.72 -6.94 7.59
N ASP A 163 6.93 -7.79 8.60
CA ASP A 163 6.67 -9.22 8.50
C ASP A 163 5.17 -9.50 8.32
N ILE A 164 4.32 -8.79 9.07
CA ILE A 164 2.85 -8.90 8.94
C ILE A 164 2.42 -8.46 7.54
N TYR A 165 2.93 -7.33 7.05
CA TYR A 165 2.61 -6.82 5.73
C TYR A 165 3.03 -7.80 4.63
N SER A 166 4.29 -8.25 4.63
CA SER A 166 4.83 -9.20 3.66
C SER A 166 4.07 -10.54 3.68
N TYR A 167 3.74 -11.06 4.86
CA TYR A 167 2.96 -12.28 4.98
C TYR A 167 1.56 -12.13 4.37
N ARG A 168 0.88 -11.02 4.66
CA ARG A 168 -0.45 -10.73 4.13
C ARG A 168 -0.44 -10.36 2.65
N GLU A 169 0.65 -9.79 2.15
CA GLU A 169 0.80 -9.49 0.72
C GLU A 169 0.80 -10.78 -0.11
N LEU A 170 1.36 -11.86 0.43
CA LEU A 170 1.42 -13.18 -0.18
C LEU A 170 0.19 -14.05 0.08
N ASN A 171 -0.60 -13.76 1.13
CA ASN A 171 -1.68 -14.64 1.60
C ASN A 171 -3.03 -13.90 1.79
N ARG A 172 -4.14 -14.50 1.33
CA ARG A 172 -5.52 -13.99 1.52
C ARG A 172 -6.24 -14.60 2.72
N LEU A 173 -5.51 -14.81 3.80
CA LEU A 173 -6.06 -15.47 4.97
C LEU A 173 -6.88 -14.50 5.82
N SER A 174 -7.86 -15.05 6.55
CA SER A 174 -8.55 -14.27 7.59
C SER A 174 -7.55 -13.83 8.67
N VAL A 175 -7.97 -12.89 9.53
CA VAL A 175 -7.14 -12.45 10.66
C VAL A 175 -6.79 -13.66 11.54
N GLU A 176 -7.74 -14.53 11.83
CA GLU A 176 -7.56 -15.76 12.63
C GLU A 176 -6.52 -16.69 12.02
N GLN A 177 -6.68 -17.01 10.73
CA GLN A 177 -5.76 -17.89 10.01
C GLN A 177 -4.36 -17.29 9.89
N THR A 178 -4.27 -15.97 9.69
CA THR A 178 -2.99 -15.25 9.64
C THR A 178 -2.28 -15.33 10.98
N VAL A 179 -2.98 -15.06 12.09
CA VAL A 179 -2.42 -15.13 13.44
C VAL A 179 -1.94 -16.54 13.76
N GLN A 180 -2.76 -17.56 13.48
CA GLN A 180 -2.41 -18.95 13.75
C GLN A 180 -1.14 -19.37 12.98
N ASN A 181 -1.08 -19.07 11.69
CA ASN A 181 0.05 -19.45 10.86
C ASN A 181 1.32 -18.69 11.24
N MET A 182 1.23 -17.37 11.46
CA MET A 182 2.39 -16.57 11.87
C MET A 182 2.89 -16.99 13.26
N ALA A 183 1.99 -17.30 14.20
CA ALA A 183 2.37 -17.77 15.52
C ALA A 183 3.15 -19.09 15.46
N MET A 184 2.68 -20.05 14.65
CA MET A 184 3.40 -21.31 14.43
C MET A 184 4.80 -21.06 13.84
N LEU A 185 4.91 -20.24 12.79
CA LEU A 185 6.19 -19.93 12.14
C LEU A 185 7.19 -19.27 13.10
N ILE A 186 6.73 -18.36 13.97
CA ILE A 186 7.59 -17.67 14.94
C ILE A 186 8.08 -18.65 16.00
N GLN A 187 7.20 -19.52 16.51
CA GLN A 187 7.55 -20.51 17.53
C GLN A 187 8.50 -21.58 16.99
N GLU A 188 8.29 -22.06 15.76
CA GLU A 188 9.20 -23.00 15.09
C GLU A 188 10.59 -22.39 14.91
N LYS A 189 10.66 -21.13 14.47
CA LYS A 189 11.94 -20.42 14.33
C LYS A 189 12.67 -20.31 15.67
N GLN A 190 11.97 -19.89 16.73
CA GLN A 190 12.55 -19.81 18.08
C GLN A 190 13.05 -21.17 18.58
N HIS A 191 12.31 -22.25 18.30
CA HIS A 191 12.71 -23.60 18.67
C HIS A 191 13.98 -24.05 17.94
N ASN A 192 14.04 -23.84 16.63
CA ASN A 192 15.19 -24.19 15.81
C ASN A 192 16.44 -23.40 16.20
N ASP A 193 16.30 -22.10 16.48
CA ASP A 193 17.40 -21.26 16.94
C ASP A 193 17.95 -21.79 18.27
N MET A 194 17.08 -22.12 19.25
CA MET A 194 17.51 -22.71 20.53
C MET A 194 18.22 -24.05 20.37
N GLN A 195 17.76 -24.90 19.45
CA GLN A 195 18.43 -26.17 19.16
C GLN A 195 19.81 -25.95 18.55
N ALA A 196 19.94 -25.04 17.58
CA ALA A 196 21.22 -24.71 16.96
C ALA A 196 22.25 -24.20 17.98
N TYR A 197 21.84 -23.30 18.88
CA TYR A 197 22.69 -22.85 19.99
C TYR A 197 23.13 -24.02 20.90
N HIS A 198 22.26 -24.98 21.18
CA HIS A 198 22.64 -26.15 21.99
C HIS A 198 23.66 -27.08 21.30
N PHE A 199 23.71 -27.10 19.96
CA PHE A 199 24.69 -27.90 19.21
C PHE A 199 26.05 -27.19 19.01
N GLU A 200 26.11 -25.86 19.07
CA GLU A 200 27.37 -25.11 18.89
C GLU A 200 28.21 -24.99 20.18
N PHE A 201 27.62 -25.26 21.35
CA PHE A 201 28.27 -25.13 22.67
C PHE A 201 28.42 -26.45 23.44
N ASN A 202 28.22 -27.60 22.77
CA ASN A 202 28.55 -28.95 23.24
C ASN A 202 29.64 -29.55 22.34
#